data_AF-K1SU69-F1
#
_entry.id   AF-K1SU69-F1
#
_cell.length_a   1.000
_cell.length_b   1.000
_cell.length_c   1.000
_cell.angle_alpha   90.00
_cell.angle_beta   90.00
_cell.angle_gamma   90.00
#
_symmetry.space_group_name_H-M   'P 1'
#
loop_
_entity.id
_entity.type
_entity.pdbx_description
1 polymer ?
#
loop_
_entity_poly.entity_id
_entity_poly.type
_entity_poly.pdbx_seq_one_letter_code
_entity_poly.pdbx_strand_id
1 'polypeptide(L)'
;MNVNTGAVLGMATVPQLDPNDPYNITEPKLQAILDNAGTALTEDDISVLQSRLGQDAVADIIADGVVNPNETKSTDEEGNEIDVPSEKSQLQGMIREAEWKNKAVTELYYPGSVFKLMTAAAALDSGLMGADQQFYCGGDLTVFPNTEWEHSYHCAEGNTHGWLDMAGALNHSCNLYFI
;
A
#
# COMPACT_ATOMS: atom_id res chain seq x y z
N MET A 1 16.64 7.53 -27.05
CA MET A 1 17.84 8.19 -26.52
C MET A 1 18.27 9.27 -27.49
N ASN A 2 18.64 10.47 -27.03
CA ASN A 2 19.17 11.53 -27.85
C ASN A 2 20.62 11.19 -28.24
N VAL A 3 20.88 11.06 -29.53
CA VAL A 3 22.21 10.67 -30.05
C VAL A 3 23.30 11.72 -29.82
N ASN A 4 22.93 12.98 -29.60
CA ASN A 4 23.89 14.07 -29.42
C ASN A 4 24.16 14.37 -27.94
N THR A 5 23.19 14.15 -27.05
CA THR A 5 23.31 14.49 -25.62
C THR A 5 23.37 13.27 -24.70
N GLY A 6 23.14 12.06 -25.22
CA GLY A 6 23.01 10.84 -24.41
C GLY A 6 21.71 10.78 -23.59
N ALA A 7 20.87 11.82 -23.63
CA ALA A 7 19.66 11.91 -22.82
C ALA A 7 18.69 10.77 -23.12
N VAL A 8 18.10 10.21 -22.07
CA VAL A 8 17.07 9.18 -22.18
C VAL A 8 15.74 9.87 -22.46
N LEU A 9 15.20 9.67 -23.66
CA LEU A 9 13.96 10.31 -24.14
C LEU A 9 12.71 9.43 -23.97
N GLY A 10 12.86 8.22 -23.41
CA GLY A 10 11.76 7.28 -23.29
C GLY A 10 12.20 6.03 -22.56
N MET A 11 11.92 6.00 -21.26
CA MET A 11 11.94 4.84 -20.36
C MET A 11 11.12 5.10 -19.08
N ALA A 12 10.80 6.35 -18.75
CA ALA A 12 9.95 6.66 -17.61
C ALA A 12 8.50 6.23 -17.88
N THR A 13 8.10 5.09 -17.31
CA THR A 13 6.69 4.65 -17.27
C THR A 13 5.87 5.44 -16.25
N VAL A 14 6.52 6.27 -15.44
CA VAL A 14 5.94 7.01 -14.31
C VAL A 14 6.43 8.47 -14.34
N PRO A 15 5.55 9.47 -14.12
CA PRO A 15 5.94 10.89 -14.09
C PRO A 15 6.95 11.26 -13.00
N GLN A 16 7.08 10.42 -11.96
CA GLN A 16 7.87 10.70 -10.77
C GLN A 16 9.36 10.38 -10.91
N LEU A 17 9.78 9.70 -11.98
CA LEU A 17 11.19 9.37 -12.23
C LEU A 17 11.67 10.04 -13.52
N ASP A 18 12.61 10.97 -13.40
CA ASP A 18 13.39 11.47 -14.56
C ASP A 18 14.71 10.69 -14.67
N PRO A 19 14.90 9.84 -15.70
CA PRO A 19 16.16 9.13 -15.89
C PRO A 19 17.36 10.04 -16.17
N ASN A 20 17.13 11.31 -16.53
CA ASN A 20 18.18 12.31 -16.76
C ASN A 20 18.56 13.07 -15.48
N ASP A 21 17.75 12.98 -14.42
CA ASP A 21 18.03 13.55 -13.10
C ASP A 21 17.60 12.56 -11.99
N PRO A 22 18.32 11.42 -11.85
CA PRO A 22 17.91 10.34 -10.96
C PRO A 22 18.02 10.70 -9.47
N TYR A 23 18.79 11.73 -9.11
CA TYR A 23 19.04 12.08 -7.72
C TYR A 23 18.04 13.06 -7.14
N ASN A 24 17.25 13.71 -7.99
CA ASN A 24 16.23 14.67 -7.62
C ASN A 24 14.98 13.95 -7.12
N ILE A 25 14.52 14.36 -5.93
CA ILE A 25 13.28 13.86 -5.34
C ILE A 25 12.16 14.79 -5.79
N THR A 26 11.18 14.22 -6.49
CA THR A 26 10.10 15.00 -7.11
C THR A 26 9.06 15.46 -6.09
N GLU A 27 8.88 14.73 -4.99
CA GLU A 27 7.92 15.11 -3.96
C GLU A 27 8.49 16.18 -3.00
N PRO A 28 7.93 17.41 -2.95
CA PRO A 28 8.54 18.51 -2.19
C PRO A 28 8.58 18.26 -0.67
N LYS A 29 7.63 17.50 -0.15
CA LYS A 29 7.52 17.23 1.29
C LYS A 29 8.59 16.24 1.76
N LEU A 30 8.81 15.16 1.01
CA LEU A 30 9.91 14.22 1.27
C LEU A 30 11.28 14.90 1.16
N GLN A 31 11.46 15.80 0.19
CA GLN A 31 12.68 16.60 0.09
C GLN A 31 12.86 17.51 1.31
N ALA A 32 11.80 18.20 1.76
CA ALA A 32 11.86 19.05 2.94
C ALA A 32 12.21 18.28 4.24
N ILE A 33 11.70 17.05 4.39
CA ILE A 33 12.04 16.18 5.53
C ILE A 33 13.54 15.84 5.53
N LEU A 34 14.11 15.53 4.36
CA LEU A 34 15.56 15.25 4.23
C LEU A 34 16.41 16.49 4.48
N ASP A 35 15.96 17.66 4.02
CA ASP A 35 16.67 18.93 4.23
C ASP A 35 16.67 19.35 5.70
N ASN A 36 15.57 19.07 6.41
CA ASN A 36 15.41 19.34 7.84
C ASN A 36 15.88 18.19 8.74
N ALA A 37 16.60 17.20 8.22
CA ALA A 37 17.16 16.12 9.03
C ALA A 37 18.01 16.66 10.20
N GLY A 38 17.84 16.08 11.38
CA GLY A 38 18.38 16.59 12.65
C GLY A 38 17.44 17.52 13.42
N THR A 39 16.24 17.79 12.89
CA THR A 39 15.14 18.46 13.61
C THR A 39 14.04 17.46 13.97
N ALA A 40 13.22 17.80 14.96
CA ALA A 40 12.09 16.97 15.38
C ALA A 40 11.06 16.83 14.25
N LEU A 41 10.72 15.60 13.92
CA LEU A 41 9.66 15.27 12.96
C LEU A 41 8.30 15.66 13.53
N THR A 42 7.45 16.23 12.68
CA THR A 42 6.04 16.48 13.03
C THR A 42 5.21 15.20 12.84
N GLU A 43 4.02 15.13 13.46
CA GLU A 43 3.07 14.02 13.24
C GLU A 43 2.71 13.87 11.75
N ASP A 44 2.67 14.99 11.03
CA ASP A 44 2.40 15.04 9.59
C ASP A 44 3.59 14.49 8.77
N ASP A 45 4.83 14.73 9.19
CA ASP A 45 6.02 14.14 8.56
C ASP A 45 6.04 12.62 8.76
N ILE A 46 5.79 12.16 9.98
CA ILE A 46 5.72 10.73 10.31
C ILE A 46 4.64 10.04 9.48
N SER A 47 3.44 10.62 9.41
CA SER A 47 2.34 10.10 8.60
C SER A 47 2.71 9.98 7.12
N VAL A 48 3.40 10.99 6.56
CA VAL A 48 3.86 10.95 5.17
C VAL A 48 4.89 9.85 4.95
N LEU A 49 5.90 9.76 5.81
CA LEU A 49 6.93 8.73 5.73
C LEU A 49 6.33 7.33 5.77
N GLN A 50 5.44 7.08 6.74
CA GLN A 50 4.74 5.81 6.87
C GLN A 50 3.85 5.49 5.66
N SER A 51 3.13 6.49 5.13
CA SER A 51 2.26 6.29 3.96
C SER A 51 3.01 6.04 2.66
N ARG A 52 4.22 6.61 2.52
CA ARG A 52 5.02 6.56 1.29
C ARG A 52 5.97 5.38 1.27
N LEU A 53 6.58 5.06 2.42
CA LEU A 53 7.65 4.08 2.54
C LEU A 53 7.20 2.80 3.25
N GLY A 54 6.03 2.80 3.88
CA GLY A 54 5.49 1.69 4.67
C GLY A 54 5.79 1.85 6.16
N GLN A 55 4.81 1.51 7.00
CA GLN A 55 4.91 1.68 8.46
C GLN A 55 6.11 0.94 9.05
N ASP A 56 6.26 -0.34 8.72
CA ASP A 56 7.32 -1.19 9.27
C ASP A 56 8.72 -0.78 8.77
N ALA A 57 8.81 -0.24 7.55
CA ALA A 57 10.08 0.08 6.93
C ALA A 57 10.76 1.32 7.54
N VAL A 58 9.97 2.29 8.02
CA VAL A 58 10.49 3.52 8.63
C VAL A 58 10.46 3.50 10.16
N ALA A 59 9.90 2.47 10.78
CA ALA A 59 9.63 2.41 12.21
C ALA A 59 10.86 2.74 13.06
N ASP A 60 12.02 2.17 12.71
CA ASP A 60 13.27 2.40 13.44
C ASP A 60 13.80 3.83 13.25
N ILE A 61 13.71 4.37 12.03
CA ILE A 61 14.18 5.72 11.67
C ILE A 61 13.36 6.82 12.35
N ILE A 62 12.07 6.56 12.62
CA ILE A 62 11.18 7.55 13.25
C ILE A 62 11.05 7.34 14.76
N ALA A 63 11.66 6.30 15.32
CA ALA A 63 11.40 5.84 16.69
C ALA A 63 11.74 6.90 17.76
N ASP A 64 12.80 7.67 17.53
CA ASP A 64 13.25 8.75 18.41
C ASP A 64 12.68 10.13 18.00
N GLY A 65 11.91 10.18 16.92
CA GLY A 65 11.30 11.39 16.37
C GLY A 65 12.27 12.33 15.65
N VAL A 66 13.51 11.92 15.36
CA VAL A 66 14.50 12.76 14.66
C VAL A 66 15.28 11.92 13.66
N VAL A 67 15.28 12.32 12.38
CA VAL A 67 16.16 11.66 11.41
C VAL A 67 17.60 12.13 11.61
N ASN A 68 18.48 11.27 12.11
CA ASN A 68 19.87 11.61 12.38
C ASN A 68 20.70 11.71 11.08
N PRO A 69 21.30 12.89 10.79
CA PRO A 69 22.08 13.06 9.57
C PRO A 69 23.50 12.48 9.65
N ASN A 70 24.06 12.31 10.85
CA ASN A 70 25.50 12.11 11.07
C ASN A 70 25.86 10.80 11.78
N GLU A 71 24.92 10.19 12.50
CA GLU A 71 25.16 8.90 13.15
C GLU A 71 25.38 7.82 12.10
N THR A 72 26.50 7.11 12.21
CA THR A 72 26.98 6.14 11.22
C THR A 72 27.34 4.81 11.87
N LYS A 73 26.86 4.60 13.10
CA LYS A 73 27.23 3.47 13.94
C LYS A 73 25.95 2.86 14.50
N SER A 74 25.86 1.53 14.42
CA SER A 74 24.79 0.75 15.05
C SER A 74 25.42 -0.41 15.82
N THR A 75 24.64 -1.06 16.68
CA THR A 75 25.08 -2.21 17.46
C THR A 75 24.47 -3.49 16.88
N ASP A 76 25.28 -4.51 16.62
CA ASP A 76 24.79 -5.83 16.19
C ASP A 76 24.16 -6.63 17.35
N GLU A 77 23.57 -7.79 17.04
CA GLU A 77 22.97 -8.69 18.05
C GLU A 77 23.99 -9.21 19.08
N GLU A 78 25.29 -9.12 18.80
CA GLU A 78 26.41 -9.58 19.62
C GLU A 78 27.01 -8.44 20.46
N GLY A 79 26.53 -7.20 20.31
CA GLY A 79 26.98 -6.03 21.04
C GLY A 79 28.20 -5.32 20.41
N ASN A 80 28.60 -5.68 19.20
CA ASN A 80 29.69 -5.00 18.49
C ASN A 80 29.17 -3.77 17.73
N GLU A 81 30.01 -2.75 17.67
CA GLU A 81 29.74 -1.54 16.92
C GLU A 81 30.06 -1.76 15.44
N ILE A 82 29.07 -1.58 14.57
CA ILE A 82 29.17 -1.73 13.12
C ILE A 82 28.95 -0.38 12.43
N ASP A 83 29.71 -0.14 11.36
CA ASP A 83 29.52 1.04 10.52
C ASP A 83 28.27 0.85 9.65
N VAL A 84 27.30 1.75 9.81
CA VAL A 84 26.06 1.81 9.03
C VAL A 84 25.90 3.17 8.36
N PRO A 85 25.19 3.26 7.22
CA PRO A 85 24.84 4.56 6.65
C PRO A 85 23.99 5.36 7.65
N SER A 86 24.10 6.69 7.62
CA SER A 86 23.25 7.52 8.48
C SER A 86 21.77 7.39 8.14
N GLU A 87 20.89 7.62 9.12
CA GLU A 87 19.45 7.52 8.92
C GLU A 87 18.97 8.42 7.79
N LYS A 88 19.53 9.64 7.66
CA LYS A 88 19.27 10.50 6.49
C LYS A 88 19.63 9.80 5.18
N SER A 89 20.77 9.12 5.13
CA SER A 89 21.23 8.41 3.92
C SER A 89 20.35 7.20 3.61
N GLN A 90 19.96 6.45 4.63
CA GLN A 90 19.03 5.33 4.50
C GLN A 90 17.66 5.82 4.00
N LEU A 91 17.10 6.83 4.66
CA LEU A 91 15.82 7.44 4.30
C LEU A 91 15.84 8.01 2.87
N GLN A 92 16.93 8.67 2.48
CA GLN A 92 17.10 9.15 1.11
C GLN A 92 17.10 8.01 0.09
N GLY A 93 17.74 6.87 0.42
CA GLY A 93 17.71 5.67 -0.40
C GLY A 93 16.30 5.11 -0.56
N MET A 94 15.55 5.01 0.55
CA MET A 94 14.16 4.54 0.55
C MET A 94 13.23 5.44 -0.27
N ILE A 95 13.35 6.76 -0.13
CA ILE A 95 12.55 7.73 -0.90
C ILE A 95 12.79 7.56 -2.39
N ARG A 96 14.05 7.46 -2.81
CA ARG A 96 14.40 7.25 -4.22
C ARG A 96 13.85 5.93 -4.74
N GLU A 97 14.00 4.86 -3.98
CA GLU A 97 13.47 3.56 -4.36
C GLU A 97 11.94 3.62 -4.55
N ALA A 98 11.22 4.32 -3.66
CA ALA A 98 9.78 4.51 -3.75
C ALA A 98 9.35 5.32 -4.99
N GLU A 99 10.13 6.32 -5.41
CA GLU A 99 9.86 7.07 -6.65
C GLU A 99 10.20 6.28 -7.92
N TRP A 100 11.23 5.43 -7.87
CA TRP A 100 11.70 4.67 -9.03
C TRP A 100 10.87 3.42 -9.31
N LYS A 101 10.18 2.88 -8.29
CA LYS A 101 9.37 1.68 -8.41
C LYS A 101 8.17 1.90 -9.33
N ASN A 102 7.97 0.97 -10.28
CA ASN A 102 6.74 0.91 -11.04
C ASN A 102 5.67 0.20 -10.22
N LYS A 103 4.79 0.99 -9.60
CA LYS A 103 3.68 0.49 -8.75
C LYS A 103 2.82 -0.57 -9.42
N ALA A 104 2.60 -0.49 -10.74
CA ALA A 104 1.81 -1.47 -11.47
C ALA A 104 2.45 -2.86 -11.55
N VAL A 105 3.76 -2.96 -11.30
CA VAL A 105 4.54 -4.21 -11.39
C VAL A 105 4.99 -4.68 -10.00
N THR A 106 5.38 -3.76 -9.12
CA THR A 106 6.08 -4.09 -7.88
C THR A 106 5.23 -3.99 -6.62
N GLU A 107 4.12 -3.24 -6.65
CA GLU A 107 3.28 -3.08 -5.45
C GLU A 107 2.21 -4.17 -5.38
N LEU A 108 2.11 -4.79 -4.20
CA LEU A 108 1.03 -5.69 -3.84
C LEU A 108 0.00 -4.88 -3.06
N TYR A 109 -1.26 -4.94 -3.49
CA TYR A 109 -2.38 -4.32 -2.81
C TYR A 109 -3.52 -5.32 -2.73
N TYR A 110 -4.34 -5.18 -1.70
CA TYR A 110 -5.60 -5.91 -1.63
C TYR A 110 -6.53 -5.35 -2.73
N PRO A 111 -6.97 -6.15 -3.71
CA PRO A 111 -7.74 -5.65 -4.84
C PRO A 111 -9.13 -5.15 -4.40
N GLY A 112 -9.64 -5.63 -3.26
CA GLY A 112 -10.95 -5.27 -2.75
C GLY A 112 -12.07 -5.72 -3.70
N SER A 113 -13.13 -4.91 -3.79
CA SER A 113 -14.36 -5.30 -4.49
C SER A 113 -14.22 -5.51 -5.99
N VAL A 114 -13.16 -5.02 -6.64
CA VAL A 114 -12.92 -5.29 -8.07
C VAL A 114 -12.71 -6.77 -8.35
N PHE A 115 -12.27 -7.54 -7.34
CA PHE A 115 -12.05 -8.98 -7.46
C PHE A 115 -13.36 -9.79 -7.47
N LYS A 116 -14.50 -9.22 -7.07
CA LYS A 116 -15.80 -9.89 -7.05
C LYS A 116 -16.21 -10.42 -8.43
N LEU A 117 -15.77 -9.77 -9.50
CA LEU A 117 -15.98 -10.25 -10.87
C LEU A 117 -15.33 -11.62 -11.12
N MET A 118 -14.13 -11.84 -10.59
CA MET A 118 -13.44 -13.12 -10.70
C MET A 118 -14.15 -14.19 -9.88
N THR A 119 -14.56 -13.86 -8.64
CA THR A 119 -15.33 -14.77 -7.78
C THR A 119 -16.68 -15.14 -8.41
N ALA A 120 -17.41 -14.17 -8.97
CA ALA A 120 -18.67 -14.40 -9.68
C ALA A 120 -18.48 -15.35 -10.87
N ALA A 121 -17.47 -15.10 -11.70
CA ALA A 121 -17.18 -15.95 -12.86
C ALA A 121 -16.84 -17.39 -12.43
N ALA A 122 -16.04 -17.56 -11.38
CA ALA A 122 -15.71 -18.88 -10.85
C ALA A 122 -16.93 -19.62 -10.29
N ALA A 123 -17.84 -18.90 -9.61
CA ALA A 123 -19.08 -19.48 -9.08
C ALA A 123 -19.99 -19.98 -10.22
N LEU A 124 -20.14 -19.21 -11.30
CA LEU A 124 -20.89 -19.62 -12.49
C LEU A 124 -20.24 -20.81 -13.20
N ASP A 125 -18.92 -20.78 -13.39
CA ASP A 125 -18.17 -21.85 -14.07
C ASP A 125 -18.22 -23.18 -13.29
N SER A 126 -18.20 -23.11 -11.96
CA SER A 126 -18.35 -24.28 -11.09
C SER A 126 -19.74 -24.93 -11.15
N GLY A 127 -20.75 -24.22 -11.65
CA GLY A 127 -22.14 -24.64 -11.65
C GLY A 127 -22.81 -24.65 -10.27
N LEU A 128 -22.11 -24.20 -9.22
CA LEU A 128 -22.65 -24.12 -7.85
C LEU A 128 -23.69 -23.02 -7.68
N MET A 129 -23.63 -21.97 -8.51
CA MET A 129 -24.59 -20.86 -8.50
C MET A 129 -25.00 -20.47 -9.92
N GLY A 130 -26.26 -20.06 -10.07
CA GLY A 130 -26.78 -19.40 -11.26
C GLY A 130 -26.77 -17.87 -11.11
N ALA A 131 -26.74 -17.15 -12.24
CA ALA A 131 -26.75 -15.68 -12.22
C ALA A 131 -28.06 -15.08 -11.69
N ASP A 132 -29.17 -15.82 -11.82
CA ASP A 132 -30.51 -15.47 -11.36
C ASP A 132 -30.78 -15.87 -9.90
N GLN A 133 -29.86 -16.61 -9.28
CA GLN A 133 -30.00 -17.02 -7.89
C GLN A 133 -29.99 -15.79 -6.97
N GLN A 134 -31.06 -15.67 -6.18
CA GLN A 134 -31.23 -14.56 -5.28
C GLN A 134 -30.68 -14.85 -3.89
N PHE A 135 -30.08 -13.82 -3.28
CA PHE A 135 -29.61 -13.82 -1.91
C PHE A 135 -30.14 -12.57 -1.19
N TYR A 136 -30.51 -12.72 0.08
CA TYR A 136 -30.99 -11.62 0.91
C TYR A 136 -29.86 -11.03 1.75
N CYS A 137 -29.49 -9.78 1.47
CA CYS A 137 -28.50 -9.03 2.24
C CYS A 137 -29.18 -8.19 3.34
N GLY A 138 -29.15 -8.71 4.57
CA GLY A 138 -29.65 -8.04 5.78
C GLY A 138 -28.70 -7.01 6.40
N GLY A 139 -27.48 -6.85 5.87
CA GLY A 139 -26.45 -5.93 6.37
C GLY A 139 -25.31 -6.63 7.11
N ASP A 140 -25.62 -7.74 7.77
CA ASP A 140 -24.65 -8.64 8.39
C ASP A 140 -25.00 -10.12 8.18
N LEU A 141 -24.00 -10.98 8.30
CA LEU A 141 -24.14 -12.43 8.28
C LEU A 141 -23.14 -13.05 9.26
N THR A 142 -23.66 -13.79 10.24
CA THR A 142 -22.84 -14.62 11.14
C THR A 142 -22.70 -16.03 10.58
N VAL A 143 -21.46 -16.43 10.32
CA VAL A 143 -21.09 -17.77 9.84
C VAL A 143 -20.67 -18.63 11.06
N PHE A 144 -21.09 -19.89 11.08
CA PHE A 144 -20.86 -20.86 12.17
C PHE A 144 -21.28 -20.37 13.58
N PRO A 145 -22.54 -19.92 13.77
CA PRO A 145 -22.99 -19.41 15.06
C PRO A 145 -22.92 -20.46 16.17
N ASN A 146 -22.54 -20.04 17.38
CA ASN A 146 -22.35 -20.85 18.58
C ASN A 146 -21.21 -21.88 18.46
N THR A 147 -20.20 -21.59 17.64
CA THR A 147 -18.99 -22.43 17.53
C THR A 147 -17.73 -21.59 17.81
N GLU A 148 -16.60 -22.25 18.03
CA GLU A 148 -15.30 -21.58 18.16
C GLU A 148 -14.87 -20.85 16.86
N TRP A 149 -15.53 -21.12 15.74
CA TRP A 149 -15.28 -20.53 14.42
C TRP A 149 -16.31 -19.45 14.05
N GLU A 150 -17.09 -18.97 15.02
CA GLU A 150 -18.10 -17.92 14.80
C GLU A 150 -17.44 -16.64 14.28
N HIS A 151 -17.92 -16.15 13.14
CA HIS A 151 -17.48 -14.87 12.59
C HIS A 151 -18.64 -14.12 11.95
N SER A 152 -18.76 -12.84 12.29
CA SER A 152 -19.75 -11.94 11.70
C SER A 152 -19.10 -11.08 10.63
N TYR A 153 -19.67 -11.15 9.43
CA TYR A 153 -19.30 -10.31 8.32
C TYR A 153 -20.34 -9.24 8.10
N HIS A 154 -19.88 -8.06 7.67
CA HIS A 154 -20.73 -6.90 7.45
C HIS A 154 -20.62 -6.40 6.02
N CYS A 155 -21.73 -5.86 5.51
CA CYS A 155 -21.68 -5.06 4.31
C CYS A 155 -21.06 -3.69 4.59
N ALA A 156 -20.42 -3.10 3.57
CA ALA A 156 -19.80 -1.80 3.69
C ALA A 156 -20.83 -0.78 4.22
N GLU A 157 -20.38 0.03 5.19
CA GLU A 157 -21.18 1.10 5.82
C GLU A 157 -22.47 0.61 6.51
N GLY A 158 -22.61 -0.68 6.79
CA GLY A 158 -23.83 -1.25 7.37
C GLY A 158 -25.03 -1.26 6.40
N ASN A 159 -24.77 -1.14 5.10
CA ASN A 159 -25.81 -1.10 4.09
C ASN A 159 -26.59 -2.43 4.02
N THR A 160 -27.91 -2.31 3.90
CA THR A 160 -28.79 -3.43 3.60
C THR A 160 -29.24 -3.33 2.15
N HIS A 161 -29.11 -4.43 1.40
CA HIS A 161 -29.45 -4.44 -0.02
C HIS A 161 -30.70 -5.24 -0.35
N GLY A 162 -31.26 -5.95 0.63
CA GLY A 162 -32.43 -6.80 0.42
C GLY A 162 -32.12 -7.95 -0.54
N TRP A 163 -33.10 -8.34 -1.35
CA TRP A 163 -32.94 -9.41 -2.33
C TRP A 163 -32.15 -8.92 -3.54
N LEU A 164 -31.04 -9.59 -3.83
CA LEU A 164 -30.19 -9.33 -4.98
C LEU A 164 -29.91 -10.63 -5.74
N ASP A 165 -29.94 -10.54 -7.06
CA ASP A 165 -29.27 -11.51 -7.94
C ASP A 165 -27.79 -11.12 -8.13
N MET A 166 -27.04 -11.89 -8.92
CA MET A 166 -25.60 -11.63 -9.12
C MET A 166 -25.34 -10.25 -9.73
N ALA A 167 -26.20 -9.79 -10.65
CA ALA A 167 -26.07 -8.48 -11.27
C ALA A 167 -26.28 -7.36 -10.24
N GLY A 168 -27.31 -7.48 -9.40
CA GLY A 168 -27.55 -6.57 -8.28
C GLY A 168 -26.41 -6.57 -7.27
N ALA A 169 -25.87 -7.75 -6.94
CA ALA A 169 -24.75 -7.89 -6.01
C ALA A 169 -23.47 -7.22 -6.52
N LEU A 170 -23.15 -7.34 -7.80
CA LEU A 170 -22.03 -6.64 -8.43
C LEU A 170 -22.28 -5.12 -8.51
N ASN A 171 -23.49 -4.69 -8.86
CA ASN A 171 -23.86 -3.28 -8.97
C ASN A 171 -23.76 -2.55 -7.63
N HIS A 172 -24.25 -3.16 -6.55
CA HIS A 172 -24.17 -2.61 -5.21
C HIS A 172 -22.88 -2.94 -4.48
N SER A 173 -21.98 -3.71 -5.11
CA SER A 173 -20.80 -4.27 -4.47
C SER A 173 -21.15 -4.90 -3.11
N CYS A 174 -22.21 -5.70 -3.06
CA CYS A 174 -22.62 -6.37 -1.84
C CYS A 174 -21.48 -7.25 -1.32
N ASN A 175 -21.15 -7.20 -0.03
CA ASN A 175 -20.12 -8.09 0.53
C ASN A 175 -20.70 -9.48 0.80
N LEU A 176 -21.88 -9.53 1.41
CA LEU A 176 -22.47 -10.77 1.91
C LEU A 176 -22.83 -11.78 0.81
N TYR A 177 -23.08 -11.31 -0.41
CA TYR A 177 -23.32 -12.20 -1.56
C TYR A 177 -22.07 -13.02 -1.94
N PHE A 178 -20.86 -12.54 -1.58
CA PHE A 178 -19.57 -13.11 -1.99
C PHE A 178 -18.81 -13.79 -0.84
N ILE A 179 -19.53 -14.17 0.23
CA ILE A 179 -19.01 -14.92 1.39
C ILE A 179 -19.50 -16.35 1.26
#